data_AF-A0A8S3DEL5-F1
#
_entry.id   AF-A0A8S3DEL5-F1
#
_cell.length_a   1.000
_cell.length_b   1.000
_cell.length_c   1.000
_cell.angle_alpha   90.00
_cell.angle_beta   90.00
_cell.angle_gamma   90.00
#
_symmetry.space_group_name_H-M   'P 1'
#
loop_
_entity.id
_entity.type
_entity.pdbx_description
1 polymer ?
#
loop_
_entity_poly.entity_id
_entity_poly.type
_entity_poly.pdbx_seq_one_letter_code
_entity_poly.pdbx_strand_id
1 'polypeptide(L)'
;SWLLRYHHIQTSKSFALPVFAFVFTKITMKTPLIEIQLYNNADNNWLRFNDLTEALNAIKQCQMTCFRKYDFKQKFVAGSETPVIDLYAENNQNNRRYQMIVVNSVTKYRNKPFAAFIVPKSRNLDWLYSTPAGRQQIIASAKYTTVAFIYLQSDEEYRDLEQVKSEMTSAVLDFKPVNLSDSLQIPFLSSSEGIGQVVVRERSASFIIEDCLYGSDNEWKRRLRFDSNPNLIQSEINLVSNKTTNDLIPDYSTLENDYHGVIVAGLKTHFLATENAQPTDNWLLIGLGGGVLTMKLIRSFPKAHLTGIDIDSEMVRIAKTWFGLDDTLTTCIVDDG
;
A
#
# COMPACT_ATOMS: atom_id res chain seq x y z
N SER A 1 -3.40 -42.13 -22.19
CA SER A 1 -3.49 -41.02 -21.23
C SER A 1 -4.60 -40.09 -21.66
N TRP A 2 -5.06 -39.19 -20.79
CA TRP A 2 -6.11 -38.23 -21.12
C TRP A 2 -5.52 -36.81 -20.99
N LEU A 3 -5.78 -35.97 -21.98
CA LEU A 3 -5.66 -34.53 -21.87
C LEU A 3 -7.03 -34.01 -21.44
N LEU A 4 -7.07 -33.35 -20.29
CA LEU A 4 -8.30 -32.75 -19.78
C LEU A 4 -8.25 -31.24 -20.03
N ARG A 5 -9.20 -30.74 -20.80
CA ARG A 5 -9.37 -29.31 -21.07
C ARG A 5 -10.61 -28.76 -20.41
N TYR A 6 -10.45 -27.63 -19.72
CA TYR A 6 -11.53 -26.89 -19.10
C TYR A 6 -11.75 -25.62 -19.91
N HIS A 7 -12.90 -25.56 -20.60
CA HIS A 7 -13.30 -24.41 -21.40
C HIS A 7 -14.27 -23.55 -20.60
N HIS A 8 -13.94 -22.29 -20.37
CA HIS A 8 -14.91 -21.35 -19.82
C HIS A 8 -16.02 -21.08 -20.86
N ILE A 9 -17.28 -21.33 -20.49
CA ILE A 9 -18.46 -21.05 -21.32
C ILE A 9 -19.06 -19.72 -20.86
N GLN A 10 -19.18 -18.79 -21.80
CA GLN A 10 -19.88 -17.54 -21.56
C GLN A 10 -21.39 -17.79 -21.47
N THR A 11 -21.95 -17.71 -20.26
CA THR A 11 -23.40 -17.85 -20.04
C THR A 11 -24.13 -16.52 -20.14
N SER A 12 -25.46 -16.55 -20.18
CA SER A 12 -26.30 -15.35 -20.13
C SER A 12 -25.95 -14.48 -18.90
N LYS A 13 -26.20 -13.16 -18.99
CA LYS A 13 -25.92 -12.17 -17.93
C LYS A 13 -26.56 -12.50 -16.55
N SER A 14 -27.46 -13.48 -16.47
CA SER A 14 -28.18 -13.87 -15.26
C SER A 14 -27.52 -14.96 -14.41
N PHE A 15 -26.50 -15.67 -14.92
CA PHE A 15 -25.85 -16.74 -14.16
C PHE A 15 -24.53 -16.26 -13.55
N ALA A 16 -24.42 -16.40 -12.22
CA ALA A 16 -23.39 -15.77 -11.39
C ALA A 16 -22.03 -16.50 -11.39
N LEU A 17 -22.03 -17.78 -11.73
CA LEU A 17 -20.87 -18.65 -11.61
C LEU A 17 -20.27 -18.94 -12.99
N PRO A 18 -18.94 -19.07 -13.11
CA PRO A 18 -18.33 -19.47 -14.36
C PRO A 18 -18.75 -20.91 -14.66
N VAL A 19 -19.29 -21.12 -15.85
CA VAL A 19 -19.61 -22.46 -16.35
C VAL A 19 -18.42 -22.98 -17.12
N PHE A 20 -18.07 -24.24 -16.88
CA PHE A 20 -16.96 -24.89 -17.57
C PHE A 20 -17.48 -26.08 -18.39
N ALA A 21 -17.02 -26.18 -19.64
CA ALA A 21 -17.10 -27.40 -20.43
C ALA A 21 -15.85 -28.25 -20.18
N PHE A 22 -16.06 -29.54 -19.98
CA PHE A 22 -14.99 -30.51 -19.81
C PHE A 22 -14.79 -31.26 -21.13
N VAL A 23 -13.58 -31.16 -21.69
CA VAL A 23 -13.20 -31.89 -22.91
C VAL A 23 -12.12 -32.90 -22.54
N PHE A 24 -12.48 -34.18 -22.63
CA PHE A 24 -11.57 -35.29 -22.40
C PHE A 24 -11.04 -35.77 -23.74
N THR A 25 -9.76 -35.56 -24.01
CA THR A 25 -9.12 -36.03 -25.25
C THR A 25 -8.24 -37.23 -24.94
N LYS A 26 -8.56 -38.39 -25.52
CA LYS A 26 -7.76 -39.60 -25.39
C LYS A 26 -6.52 -39.52 -26.29
N ILE A 27 -5.34 -39.40 -25.70
CA ILE A 27 -4.07 -39.32 -26.43
C ILE A 27 -2.96 -40.12 -25.74
N THR A 28 -1.98 -40.58 -26.52
CA THR A 28 -0.81 -41.29 -25.98
C THR A 28 0.20 -40.26 -25.48
N MET A 29 0.31 -40.09 -24.15
CA MET A 29 1.28 -39.20 -23.51
C MET A 29 1.89 -39.86 -22.28
N LYS A 30 3.13 -39.48 -21.91
CA LYS A 30 3.85 -40.02 -20.76
C LYS A 30 3.24 -39.60 -19.41
N THR A 31 2.72 -38.37 -19.31
CA THR A 31 2.07 -37.82 -18.12
C THR A 31 0.67 -37.29 -18.45
N PRO A 32 -0.32 -37.44 -17.56
CA PRO A 32 -1.59 -36.72 -17.70
C PRO A 32 -1.34 -35.22 -17.53
N LEU A 33 -1.96 -34.40 -18.37
CA LEU A 33 -1.86 -32.94 -18.34
C LEU A 33 -3.26 -32.35 -18.20
N ILE A 34 -3.40 -31.38 -17.31
CA ILE A 34 -4.63 -30.60 -17.14
C ILE A 34 -4.40 -29.21 -17.71
N GLU A 35 -5.19 -28.83 -18.71
CA GLU A 35 -5.19 -27.50 -19.32
C GLU A 35 -6.48 -26.76 -18.94
N ILE A 36 -6.37 -25.62 -18.26
CA ILE A 36 -7.52 -24.82 -17.82
C ILE A 36 -7.50 -23.45 -18.50
N GLN A 37 -8.62 -23.10 -19.12
CA GLN A 37 -8.89 -21.73 -19.53
C GLN A 37 -9.68 -21.03 -18.42
N LEU A 38 -9.03 -20.16 -17.64
CA LEU A 38 -9.68 -19.37 -16.59
C LEU A 38 -10.21 -18.04 -17.12
N TYR A 39 -11.27 -17.55 -16.47
CA TYR A 39 -11.79 -16.19 -16.65
C TYR A 39 -10.72 -15.17 -16.19
N ASN A 40 -10.40 -14.17 -17.03
CA ASN A 40 -9.37 -13.11 -16.82
C ASN A 40 -7.90 -13.38 -17.19
N ASN A 41 -7.55 -14.38 -18.02
CA ASN A 41 -6.27 -14.31 -18.73
C ASN A 41 -6.45 -13.45 -19.97
N ALA A 42 -5.79 -12.28 -20.04
CA ALA A 42 -5.90 -11.30 -21.12
C ALA A 42 -5.78 -11.89 -22.54
N ASP A 43 -5.13 -13.05 -22.66
CA ASP A 43 -4.82 -13.72 -23.93
C ASP A 43 -5.64 -15.00 -24.21
N ASN A 44 -6.65 -15.36 -23.40
CA ASN A 44 -7.23 -16.72 -23.44
C ASN A 44 -6.17 -17.84 -23.23
N ASN A 45 -5.03 -17.52 -22.61
CA ASN A 45 -3.94 -18.46 -22.41
C ASN A 45 -4.34 -19.61 -21.47
N TRP A 46 -3.99 -20.82 -21.88
CA TRP A 46 -4.22 -22.06 -21.14
C TRP A 46 -3.23 -22.18 -19.97
N LEU A 47 -3.74 -22.31 -18.76
CA LEU A 47 -2.94 -22.68 -17.60
C LEU A 47 -2.75 -24.19 -17.58
N ARG A 48 -1.52 -24.63 -17.30
CA ARG A 48 -1.15 -26.05 -17.25
C ARG A 48 -0.89 -26.48 -15.82
N PHE A 49 -1.56 -27.54 -15.41
CA PHE A 49 -1.40 -28.14 -14.09
C PHE A 49 -0.97 -29.60 -14.26
N ASN A 50 0.00 -30.01 -13.44
CA ASN A 50 0.43 -31.40 -13.33
C ASN A 50 -0.28 -32.12 -12.17
N ASP A 51 -0.91 -31.36 -11.28
CA ASP A 51 -1.64 -31.86 -10.12
C ASP A 51 -3.13 -31.47 -10.17
N LEU A 52 -4.01 -32.42 -9.84
CA LEU A 52 -5.46 -32.22 -9.85
C LEU A 52 -5.92 -31.32 -8.70
N THR A 53 -5.24 -31.34 -7.56
CA THR A 53 -5.59 -30.53 -6.40
C THR A 53 -5.32 -29.05 -6.67
N GLU A 54 -4.17 -28.74 -7.27
CA GLU A 54 -3.83 -27.40 -7.75
C GLU A 54 -4.86 -26.88 -8.76
N ALA A 55 -5.19 -27.70 -9.76
CA ALA A 55 -6.22 -27.41 -10.76
C ALA A 55 -7.59 -27.10 -10.12
N LEU A 56 -8.04 -27.93 -9.17
CA LEU A 56 -9.31 -27.74 -8.46
C LEU A 56 -9.31 -26.47 -7.58
N ASN A 57 -8.18 -26.16 -6.94
CA ASN A 57 -8.04 -24.95 -6.14
C ASN A 57 -8.13 -23.69 -7.02
N ALA A 58 -7.48 -23.69 -8.19
CA ALA A 58 -7.58 -22.59 -9.15
C ALA A 58 -9.02 -22.36 -9.62
N ILE A 59 -9.76 -23.43 -9.92
CA ILE A 59 -11.19 -23.36 -10.31
C ILE A 59 -12.04 -22.80 -9.16
N LYS A 60 -11.85 -23.28 -7.93
CA LYS A 60 -12.58 -22.79 -6.75
C LYS A 60 -12.33 -21.30 -6.52
N GLN A 61 -11.09 -20.84 -6.64
CA GLN A 61 -10.76 -19.42 -6.52
C GLN A 61 -11.44 -18.59 -7.62
N CYS A 62 -11.42 -19.06 -8.86
CA CYS A 62 -12.13 -18.41 -9.96
C CYS A 62 -13.65 -18.31 -9.69
N GLN A 63 -14.28 -19.40 -9.28
CA GLN A 63 -15.70 -19.44 -8.94
C GLN A 63 -16.05 -18.47 -7.80
N MET A 64 -15.24 -18.47 -6.75
CA MET A 64 -15.46 -17.61 -5.57
C MET A 64 -15.30 -16.13 -5.93
N THR A 65 -14.32 -15.79 -6.78
CA THR A 65 -14.14 -14.43 -7.31
C THR A 65 -15.32 -13.99 -8.17
N CYS A 66 -15.78 -14.84 -9.10
CA CYS A 66 -16.96 -14.55 -9.93
C CYS A 66 -18.24 -14.39 -9.08
N PHE A 67 -18.44 -15.25 -8.08
CA PHE A 67 -19.58 -15.15 -7.18
C PHE A 67 -19.58 -13.83 -6.41
N ARG A 68 -18.42 -13.41 -5.88
CA ARG A 68 -18.27 -12.13 -5.17
C ARG A 68 -18.49 -10.93 -6.09
N LYS A 69 -17.95 -10.97 -7.32
CA LYS A 69 -18.23 -9.96 -8.36
C LYS A 69 -19.73 -9.85 -8.61
N TYR A 70 -20.41 -10.99 -8.76
CA TYR A 70 -21.85 -11.02 -9.00
C TYR A 70 -22.66 -10.49 -7.81
N ASP A 71 -22.38 -10.94 -6.59
CA ASP A 71 -23.13 -10.51 -5.40
C ASP A 71 -22.97 -9.00 -5.16
N PHE A 72 -21.74 -8.49 -5.27
CA PHE A 72 -21.45 -7.06 -5.16
C PHE A 72 -22.12 -6.24 -6.27
N LYS A 73 -22.20 -6.76 -7.50
CA LYS A 73 -22.87 -6.13 -8.64
C LYS A 73 -24.39 -6.00 -8.47
N GLN A 74 -25.01 -6.90 -7.71
CA GLN A 74 -26.48 -6.98 -7.61
C GLN A 74 -27.06 -6.23 -6.42
N LYS A 75 -26.32 -6.15 -5.30
CA LYS A 75 -26.83 -5.55 -4.06
C LYS A 75 -25.94 -4.41 -3.59
N PHE A 76 -26.52 -3.22 -3.55
CA PHE A 76 -25.94 -2.13 -2.79
C PHE A 76 -26.17 -2.38 -1.30
N VAL A 77 -25.08 -2.49 -0.54
CA VAL A 77 -25.11 -2.58 0.92
C VAL A 77 -24.34 -1.38 1.44
N ALA A 78 -25.01 -0.51 2.21
CA ALA A 78 -24.42 0.75 2.68
C ALA A 78 -23.16 0.48 3.51
N GLY A 79 -22.07 1.17 3.18
CA GLY A 79 -20.80 1.03 3.89
C GLY A 79 -20.04 -0.27 3.66
N SER A 80 -20.53 -1.19 2.81
CA SER A 80 -19.83 -2.45 2.56
C SER A 80 -18.59 -2.27 1.69
N GLU A 81 -17.61 -3.16 1.88
CA GLU A 81 -16.43 -3.25 1.03
C GLU A 81 -16.13 -4.70 0.63
N THR A 82 -15.51 -4.87 -0.54
CA THR A 82 -15.01 -6.18 -0.96
C THR A 82 -13.79 -6.57 -0.14
N PRO A 83 -13.47 -7.88 -0.05
CA PRO A 83 -12.11 -8.30 0.24
C PRO A 83 -11.11 -7.65 -0.74
N VAL A 84 -9.84 -7.58 -0.35
CA VAL A 84 -8.77 -7.12 -1.23
C VAL A 84 -8.67 -8.04 -2.45
N ILE A 85 -8.65 -7.44 -3.64
CA ILE A 85 -8.50 -8.12 -4.92
C ILE A 85 -7.09 -7.83 -5.43
N ASP A 86 -6.24 -8.85 -5.48
CA ASP A 86 -4.91 -8.75 -6.05
C ASP A 86 -4.98 -8.88 -7.59
N LEU A 87 -4.29 -7.99 -8.29
CA LEU A 87 -4.19 -7.99 -9.75
C LEU A 87 -2.71 -7.99 -10.14
N TYR A 88 -2.38 -8.78 -11.16
CA TYR A 88 -1.02 -9.07 -11.59
C TYR A 88 -0.77 -8.47 -12.97
N ALA A 89 0.49 -8.21 -13.30
CA ALA A 89 0.86 -7.79 -14.64
C ALA A 89 0.65 -8.93 -15.64
N GLU A 90 0.26 -8.62 -16.88
CA GLU A 90 0.07 -9.63 -17.93
C GLU A 90 1.34 -10.47 -18.17
N ASN A 91 2.51 -9.84 -18.02
CA ASN A 91 3.82 -10.44 -18.23
C ASN A 91 4.48 -11.00 -16.95
N ASN A 92 3.87 -10.81 -15.78
CA ASN A 92 4.44 -11.25 -14.51
C ASN A 92 3.32 -11.63 -13.51
N GLN A 93 2.97 -12.92 -13.50
CA GLN A 93 1.97 -13.44 -12.56
C GLN A 93 2.53 -13.73 -11.16
N ASN A 94 3.84 -13.61 -10.97
CA ASN A 94 4.47 -13.86 -9.67
C ASN A 94 4.53 -12.61 -8.81
N ASN A 95 4.44 -11.42 -9.40
CA ASN A 95 4.42 -10.18 -8.64
C ASN A 95 3.09 -9.43 -8.79
N ARG A 96 2.52 -9.07 -7.64
CA ARG A 96 1.28 -8.31 -7.62
C ARG A 96 1.57 -6.91 -8.14
N ARG A 97 0.77 -6.44 -9.09
CA ARG A 97 0.89 -5.09 -9.66
C ARG A 97 -0.10 -4.10 -9.07
N TYR A 98 -1.31 -4.54 -8.75
CA TYR A 98 -2.32 -3.68 -8.12
C TYR A 98 -3.08 -4.42 -7.02
N GLN A 99 -3.63 -3.65 -6.09
CA GLN A 99 -4.71 -4.13 -5.23
C GLN A 99 -5.94 -3.28 -5.49
N MET A 100 -7.11 -3.90 -5.44
CA MET A 100 -8.38 -3.20 -5.58
C MET A 100 -9.33 -3.55 -4.44
N ILE A 101 -9.99 -2.52 -3.92
CA ILE A 101 -11.08 -2.66 -2.95
C ILE A 101 -12.26 -1.85 -3.48
N VAL A 102 -13.41 -2.48 -3.66
CA VAL A 102 -14.63 -1.78 -4.09
C VAL A 102 -15.48 -1.49 -2.87
N VAL A 103 -15.82 -0.22 -2.69
CA VAL A 103 -16.48 0.28 -1.49
C VAL A 103 -17.79 0.95 -1.86
N ASN A 104 -18.86 0.57 -1.20
CA ASN A 104 -20.13 1.26 -1.22
C ASN A 104 -20.14 2.37 -0.16
N SER A 105 -20.56 3.55 -0.58
CA SER A 105 -20.83 4.66 0.32
C SER A 105 -21.87 4.29 1.38
N VAL A 106 -21.85 4.94 2.54
CA VAL A 106 -22.98 4.92 3.47
C VAL A 106 -24.21 5.63 2.86
N THR A 107 -23.98 6.65 2.02
CA THR A 107 -25.03 7.43 1.34
C THR A 107 -25.12 7.10 -0.14
N LYS A 108 -26.33 6.83 -0.65
CA LYS A 108 -26.56 6.61 -2.08
C LYS A 108 -26.68 7.94 -2.84
N TYR A 109 -25.82 8.15 -3.85
CA TYR A 109 -25.79 9.34 -4.69
C TYR A 109 -26.31 9.04 -6.11
N ARG A 110 -27.46 9.61 -6.49
CA ARG A 110 -28.15 9.27 -7.75
C ARG A 110 -27.36 9.59 -9.02
N ASN A 111 -26.64 10.72 -9.04
CA ASN A 111 -25.99 11.23 -10.26
C ASN A 111 -24.54 10.77 -10.43
N LYS A 112 -23.98 10.11 -9.43
CA LYS A 112 -22.59 9.67 -9.38
C LYS A 112 -22.55 8.23 -8.87
N PRO A 113 -22.94 7.27 -9.70
CA PRO A 113 -23.19 5.91 -9.22
C PRO A 113 -21.90 5.12 -9.01
N PHE A 114 -20.87 5.32 -9.84
CA PHE A 114 -19.65 4.54 -9.79
C PHE A 114 -18.43 5.34 -10.27
N ALA A 115 -17.29 5.16 -9.63
CA ALA A 115 -15.99 5.71 -10.02
C ALA A 115 -14.86 4.75 -9.63
N ALA A 116 -13.68 4.98 -10.19
CA ALA A 116 -12.43 4.44 -9.67
C ALA A 116 -11.62 5.56 -9.01
N PHE A 117 -10.84 5.22 -7.98
CA PHE A 117 -9.93 6.13 -7.30
C PHE A 117 -8.54 5.52 -7.26
N ILE A 118 -7.57 6.18 -7.89
CA ILE A 118 -6.16 5.77 -7.87
C ILE A 118 -5.51 6.37 -6.63
N VAL A 119 -5.02 5.50 -5.75
CA VAL A 119 -4.34 5.86 -4.51
C VAL A 119 -2.85 6.12 -4.81
N PRO A 120 -2.30 7.29 -4.43
CA PRO A 120 -0.88 7.58 -4.62
C PRO A 120 0.02 6.61 -3.85
N LYS A 121 1.11 6.18 -4.46
CA LYS A 121 2.12 5.29 -3.85
C LYS A 121 2.70 5.86 -2.56
N SER A 122 2.96 7.16 -2.51
CA SER A 122 3.53 7.82 -1.34
C SER A 122 2.59 7.79 -0.14
N ARG A 123 1.28 7.75 -0.38
CA ARG A 123 0.24 7.92 0.66
C ARG A 123 -0.62 6.70 0.90
N ASN A 124 -0.34 5.57 0.25
CA ASN A 124 -1.15 4.35 0.35
C ASN A 124 -1.37 3.85 1.79
N LEU A 125 -0.45 4.19 2.70
CA LEU A 125 -0.53 3.86 4.13
C LEU A 125 -1.24 4.90 4.98
N ASP A 126 -1.40 6.14 4.50
CA ASP A 126 -2.10 7.18 5.25
C ASP A 126 -3.50 6.68 5.63
N TRP A 127 -3.93 7.03 6.84
CA TRP A 127 -5.21 6.61 7.39
C TRP A 127 -6.38 6.81 6.41
N LEU A 128 -6.33 7.90 5.65
CA LEU A 128 -7.35 8.29 4.67
C LEU A 128 -7.54 7.23 3.56
N TYR A 129 -6.48 6.52 3.18
CA TYR A 129 -6.54 5.51 2.12
C TYR A 129 -6.50 4.08 2.68
N SER A 130 -5.79 3.83 3.78
CA SER A 130 -5.58 2.47 4.30
C SER A 130 -6.77 1.95 5.12
N THR A 131 -7.57 2.83 5.72
CA THR A 131 -8.67 2.43 6.61
C THR A 131 -10.05 2.45 5.94
N PRO A 132 -11.01 1.60 6.38
CA PRO A 132 -12.39 1.66 5.91
C PRO A 132 -13.04 3.03 6.15
N ALA A 133 -12.78 3.63 7.31
CA ALA A 133 -13.31 4.95 7.66
C ALA A 133 -12.75 6.07 6.76
N GLY A 134 -11.45 6.04 6.46
CA GLY A 134 -10.82 6.97 5.53
C GLY A 134 -11.38 6.86 4.11
N ARG A 135 -11.55 5.63 3.60
CA ARG A 135 -12.20 5.39 2.29
C ARG A 135 -13.61 5.97 2.24
N GLN A 136 -14.41 5.80 3.28
CA GLN A 136 -15.75 6.41 3.36
C GLN A 136 -15.69 7.95 3.31
N GLN A 137 -14.71 8.55 3.97
CA GLN A 137 -14.51 10.00 3.94
C GLN A 137 -14.18 10.51 2.52
N ILE A 138 -13.32 9.80 1.77
CA ILE A 138 -13.03 10.11 0.36
C ILE A 138 -14.31 10.03 -0.48
N ILE A 139 -15.06 8.94 -0.33
CA ILE A 139 -16.31 8.70 -1.10
C ILE A 139 -17.33 9.80 -0.83
N ALA A 140 -17.52 10.17 0.43
CA ALA A 140 -18.46 11.21 0.84
C ALA A 140 -18.10 12.58 0.25
N SER A 141 -16.80 12.91 0.21
CA SER A 141 -16.29 14.13 -0.42
C SER A 141 -16.53 14.16 -1.93
N ALA A 142 -16.21 13.05 -2.62
CA ALA A 142 -16.39 12.92 -4.07
C ALA A 142 -17.87 12.76 -4.49
N LYS A 143 -18.74 12.39 -3.54
CA LYS A 143 -20.19 12.15 -3.67
C LYS A 143 -20.53 11.02 -4.64
N TYR A 144 -19.82 9.90 -4.57
CA TYR A 144 -20.11 8.70 -5.36
C TYR A 144 -20.81 7.61 -4.54
N THR A 145 -21.69 6.84 -5.17
CA THR A 145 -22.38 5.71 -4.51
C THR A 145 -21.43 4.55 -4.27
N THR A 146 -20.57 4.24 -5.24
CA THR A 146 -19.61 3.14 -5.16
C THR A 146 -18.28 3.61 -5.76
N VAL A 147 -17.16 3.26 -5.13
CA VAL A 147 -15.82 3.61 -5.61
C VAL A 147 -14.90 2.39 -5.55
N ALA A 148 -14.22 2.10 -6.65
CA ALA A 148 -13.13 1.13 -6.70
C ALA A 148 -11.81 1.83 -6.36
N PHE A 149 -11.27 1.57 -5.17
CA PHE A 149 -9.95 2.05 -4.77
C PHE A 149 -8.86 1.17 -5.36
N ILE A 150 -7.89 1.77 -6.03
CA ILE A 150 -6.79 1.10 -6.72
C ILE A 150 -5.49 1.50 -6.03
N TYR A 151 -4.83 0.53 -5.41
CA TYR A 151 -3.55 0.70 -4.73
C TYR A 151 -2.42 0.19 -5.62
N LEU A 152 -1.44 1.06 -5.80
CA LEU A 152 -0.23 0.82 -6.56
C LEU A 152 0.82 0.16 -5.64
N GLN A 153 1.46 -0.91 -6.10
CA GLN A 153 2.49 -1.59 -5.33
C GLN A 153 3.81 -0.81 -5.39
N SER A 154 4.51 -0.72 -4.26
CA SER A 154 5.68 0.15 -4.12
C SER A 154 6.86 -0.28 -5.00
N ASP A 155 7.01 -1.59 -5.21
CA ASP A 155 8.06 -2.26 -5.97
C ASP A 155 7.82 -2.28 -7.49
N GLU A 156 6.65 -1.83 -7.94
CA GLU A 156 6.29 -1.77 -9.36
C GLU A 156 6.43 -0.36 -9.92
N GLU A 157 6.81 -0.26 -11.19
CA GLU A 157 6.91 1.01 -11.91
C GLU A 157 5.64 1.30 -12.73
N TYR A 158 5.27 2.59 -12.72
CA TYR A 158 4.13 3.13 -13.45
C TYR A 158 4.56 4.42 -14.12
N ARG A 159 4.27 4.55 -15.42
CA ARG A 159 4.68 5.71 -16.21
C ARG A 159 3.85 6.95 -15.88
N ASP A 160 2.53 6.81 -15.94
CA ASP A 160 1.57 7.89 -15.79
C ASP A 160 0.17 7.34 -15.44
N LEU A 161 -0.73 8.25 -15.05
CA LEU A 161 -2.11 7.89 -14.70
C LEU A 161 -2.86 7.26 -15.88
N GLU A 162 -2.53 7.60 -17.13
CA GLU A 162 -3.24 7.06 -18.30
C GLU A 162 -2.90 5.59 -18.53
N GLN A 163 -1.64 5.19 -18.29
CA GLN A 163 -1.25 3.79 -18.27
C GLN A 163 -2.06 3.03 -17.21
N VAL A 164 -2.11 3.53 -15.97
CA VAL A 164 -2.84 2.87 -14.87
C VAL A 164 -4.33 2.75 -15.21
N LYS A 165 -4.94 3.82 -15.75
CA LYS A 165 -6.35 3.81 -16.19
C LYS A 165 -6.57 2.73 -17.26
N SER A 166 -5.71 2.66 -18.26
CA SER A 166 -5.81 1.68 -19.35
C SER A 166 -5.74 0.25 -18.81
N GLU A 167 -4.74 -0.06 -17.98
CA GLU A 167 -4.55 -1.39 -17.39
C GLU A 167 -5.71 -1.78 -16.46
N MET A 168 -6.27 -0.83 -15.71
CA MET A 168 -7.31 -1.09 -14.71
C MET A 168 -8.74 -1.03 -15.24
N THR A 169 -8.98 -0.52 -16.44
CA THR A 169 -10.34 -0.31 -16.98
C THR A 169 -11.16 -1.60 -16.99
N SER A 170 -10.58 -2.71 -17.49
CA SER A 170 -11.27 -4.00 -17.53
C SER A 170 -11.64 -4.51 -16.13
N ALA A 171 -10.68 -4.46 -15.19
CA ALA A 171 -10.89 -4.89 -13.82
C ALA A 171 -11.94 -4.04 -13.07
N VAL A 172 -11.99 -2.74 -13.31
CA VAL A 172 -13.01 -1.85 -12.71
C VAL A 172 -14.40 -2.13 -13.30
N LEU A 173 -14.51 -2.37 -14.61
CA LEU A 173 -15.77 -2.69 -15.28
C LEU A 173 -16.39 -4.00 -14.75
N ASP A 174 -15.56 -4.94 -14.31
CA ASP A 174 -16.00 -6.18 -13.67
C ASP A 174 -16.77 -5.97 -12.35
N PHE A 175 -16.70 -4.79 -11.76
CA PHE A 175 -17.43 -4.42 -10.54
C PHE A 175 -18.46 -3.31 -10.75
N LYS A 176 -18.65 -2.85 -11.99
CA LYS A 176 -19.72 -1.91 -12.34
C LYS A 176 -21.09 -2.51 -11.99
N PRO A 177 -21.91 -1.86 -11.15
CA PRO A 177 -23.26 -2.34 -10.81
C PRO A 177 -24.14 -2.60 -12.06
N VAL A 178 -24.95 -3.66 -12.03
CA VAL A 178 -25.72 -4.13 -13.21
C VAL A 178 -26.76 -3.12 -13.69
N ASN A 179 -27.25 -2.26 -12.79
CA ASN A 179 -28.27 -1.26 -13.08
C ASN A 179 -27.73 -0.02 -13.81
N LEU A 180 -26.43 0.02 -14.15
CA LEU A 180 -25.81 1.13 -14.84
C LEU A 180 -25.65 0.84 -16.34
N SER A 181 -25.81 1.88 -17.16
CA SER A 181 -25.65 1.78 -18.61
C SER A 181 -24.28 1.20 -19.02
N ASP A 182 -24.26 0.45 -20.12
CA ASP A 182 -23.02 0.03 -20.77
C ASP A 182 -22.26 1.19 -21.44
N SER A 183 -22.95 2.30 -21.74
CA SER A 183 -22.33 3.54 -22.23
C SER A 183 -21.79 4.46 -21.13
N LEU A 184 -21.95 4.11 -19.85
CA LEU A 184 -21.48 4.96 -18.75
C LEU A 184 -19.94 5.00 -18.74
N GLN A 185 -19.38 6.17 -18.97
CA GLN A 185 -17.95 6.39 -18.73
C GLN A 185 -17.67 6.38 -17.24
N ILE A 186 -16.75 5.52 -16.81
CA ILE A 186 -16.34 5.43 -15.41
C ILE A 186 -15.22 6.46 -15.19
N PRO A 187 -15.45 7.49 -14.36
CA PRO A 187 -14.41 8.45 -14.06
C PRO A 187 -13.35 7.81 -13.15
N PHE A 188 -12.09 8.03 -13.51
CA PHE A 188 -10.95 7.74 -12.66
C PHE A 188 -10.54 9.02 -11.92
N LEU A 189 -10.64 8.97 -10.60
CA LEU A 189 -10.25 10.02 -9.68
C LEU A 189 -8.82 9.77 -9.18
N SER A 190 -8.12 10.83 -8.83
CA SER A 190 -6.83 10.78 -8.12
C SER A 190 -6.71 12.01 -7.23
N SER A 191 -5.76 12.01 -6.29
CA SER A 191 -5.33 13.27 -5.67
C SER A 191 -4.54 14.12 -6.67
N SER A 192 -4.18 15.34 -6.28
CA SER A 192 -3.30 16.24 -7.04
C SER A 192 -1.90 15.64 -7.29
N GLU A 193 -1.49 14.65 -6.48
CA GLU A 193 -0.20 13.97 -6.56
C GLU A 193 -0.16 12.90 -7.67
N GLY A 194 -1.31 12.56 -8.26
CA GLY A 194 -1.43 11.53 -9.28
C GLY A 194 -1.03 10.14 -8.78
N ILE A 195 0.02 9.56 -9.38
CA ILE A 195 0.58 8.27 -8.94
C ILE A 195 1.37 8.41 -7.63
N GLY A 196 1.83 9.62 -7.30
CA GLY A 196 2.79 9.85 -6.24
C GLY A 196 4.21 9.39 -6.62
N GLN A 197 5.21 9.92 -5.94
CA GLN A 197 6.61 9.60 -6.20
C GLN A 197 7.22 8.94 -4.96
N VAL A 198 7.87 7.79 -5.17
CA VAL A 198 8.55 7.01 -4.14
C VAL A 198 9.90 6.59 -4.68
N VAL A 199 10.97 6.86 -3.93
CA VAL A 199 12.34 6.46 -4.24
C VAL A 199 12.82 5.54 -3.12
N VAL A 200 13.02 4.26 -3.44
CA VAL A 200 13.59 3.31 -2.48
C VAL A 200 15.07 3.63 -2.28
N ARG A 201 15.45 3.93 -1.03
CA ARG A 201 16.83 4.24 -0.65
C ARG A 201 17.59 3.00 -0.23
N GLU A 202 16.93 2.12 0.51
CA GLU A 202 17.47 0.83 0.92
C GLU A 202 16.32 -0.16 1.12
N ARG A 203 16.54 -1.43 0.77
CA ARG A 203 15.63 -2.54 1.06
C ARG A 203 16.46 -3.72 1.56
N SER A 204 16.01 -4.31 2.66
CA SER A 204 16.51 -5.57 3.20
C SER A 204 15.40 -6.62 3.21
N ALA A 205 15.63 -7.77 3.85
CA ALA A 205 14.61 -8.79 4.06
C ALA A 205 13.63 -8.46 5.21
N SER A 206 13.94 -7.44 6.02
CA SER A 206 13.18 -7.09 7.22
C SER A 206 12.66 -5.65 7.20
N PHE A 207 13.21 -4.78 6.35
CA PHE A 207 12.81 -3.38 6.30
C PHE A 207 12.99 -2.75 4.92
N ILE A 208 12.38 -1.58 4.77
CA ILE A 208 12.54 -0.70 3.63
C ILE A 208 12.60 0.76 4.06
N ILE A 209 13.47 1.51 3.40
CA ILE A 209 13.64 2.95 3.54
C ILE A 209 13.27 3.60 2.22
N GLU A 210 12.32 4.53 2.27
CA GLU A 210 11.76 5.17 1.09
C GLU A 210 11.70 6.69 1.29
N ASP A 211 12.10 7.44 0.26
CA ASP A 211 11.80 8.86 0.15
C ASP A 211 10.49 9.01 -0.63
N CYS A 212 9.51 9.68 -0.05
CA CYS A 212 8.16 9.83 -0.58
C CYS A 212 7.85 11.30 -0.78
N LEU A 213 7.33 11.66 -1.96
CA LEU A 213 6.85 13.00 -2.25
C LEU A 213 5.39 13.14 -1.82
N TYR A 214 5.12 14.14 -0.99
CA TYR A 214 3.80 14.48 -0.48
C TYR A 214 3.35 15.84 -1.01
N GLY A 215 2.05 15.96 -1.25
CA GLY A 215 1.40 17.21 -1.63
C GLY A 215 1.84 17.78 -2.97
N SER A 216 1.36 18.99 -3.26
CA SER A 216 1.77 19.79 -4.42
C SER A 216 3.08 20.56 -4.19
N ASP A 217 3.52 20.66 -2.93
CA ASP A 217 4.54 21.64 -2.51
C ASP A 217 5.95 21.04 -2.48
N ASN A 218 6.14 19.91 -3.17
CA ASN A 218 7.39 19.16 -3.20
C ASN A 218 7.93 18.78 -1.80
N GLU A 219 7.02 18.44 -0.87
CA GLU A 219 7.40 18.01 0.47
C GLU A 219 7.89 16.56 0.45
N TRP A 220 9.20 16.39 0.58
CA TRP A 220 9.81 15.06 0.66
C TRP A 220 9.84 14.58 2.10
N LYS A 221 9.47 13.33 2.33
CA LYS A 221 9.65 12.65 3.63
C LYS A 221 10.39 11.34 3.45
N ARG A 222 11.25 11.00 4.40
CA ARG A 222 11.89 9.69 4.49
C ARG A 222 11.18 8.86 5.54
N ARG A 223 10.81 7.64 5.18
CA ARG A 223 10.18 6.69 6.10
C ARG A 223 10.91 5.35 6.16
N LEU A 224 10.91 4.75 7.34
CA LEU A 224 11.35 3.38 7.62
C LEU A 224 10.12 2.52 7.90
N ARG A 225 10.01 1.38 7.22
CA ARG A 225 8.96 0.38 7.45
C ARG A 225 9.56 -0.99 7.63
N PHE A 226 8.92 -1.82 8.45
CA PHE A 226 9.30 -3.22 8.60
C PHE A 226 8.42 -4.12 7.74
N ASP A 227 9.03 -5.14 7.14
CA ASP A 227 8.31 -6.14 6.34
C ASP A 227 7.38 -7.00 7.21
N SER A 228 7.70 -7.16 8.49
CA SER A 228 6.83 -7.82 9.48
C SER A 228 5.54 -7.03 9.76
N ASN A 229 5.53 -5.72 9.50
CA ASN A 229 4.37 -4.87 9.68
C ASN A 229 4.33 -3.76 8.61
N PRO A 230 4.01 -4.12 7.35
CA PRO A 230 4.17 -3.22 6.20
C PRO A 230 3.23 -2.02 6.23
N ASN A 231 2.16 -2.08 7.05
CA ASN A 231 1.17 -1.03 7.21
C ASN A 231 1.52 -0.02 8.32
N LEU A 232 2.60 -0.24 9.06
CA LEU A 232 3.05 0.65 10.12
C LEU A 232 4.34 1.35 9.70
N ILE A 233 4.33 2.69 9.74
CA ILE A 233 5.53 3.48 9.59
C ILE A 233 6.25 3.50 10.95
N GLN A 234 7.48 3.02 10.97
CA GLN A 234 8.27 2.92 12.20
C GLN A 234 8.91 4.28 12.55
N SER A 235 9.58 4.91 11.58
CA SER A 235 10.16 6.25 11.69
C SER A 235 9.88 7.05 10.43
N GLU A 236 9.58 8.34 10.59
CA GLU A 236 9.36 9.27 9.49
C GLU A 236 9.98 10.64 9.81
N ILE A 237 10.54 11.30 8.79
CA ILE A 237 11.14 12.64 8.91
C ILE A 237 10.98 13.42 7.61
N ASN A 238 10.82 14.74 7.71
CA ASN A 238 10.86 15.62 6.55
C ASN A 238 12.28 15.70 5.98
N LEU A 239 12.37 15.97 4.68
CA LEU A 239 13.61 16.18 3.97
C LEU A 239 13.65 17.60 3.41
N VAL A 240 14.81 18.23 3.49
CA VAL A 240 15.10 19.53 2.88
C VAL A 240 16.29 19.41 1.94
N SER A 241 16.32 20.23 0.89
CA SER A 241 17.47 20.27 -0.01
C SER A 241 18.66 20.95 0.65
N ASN A 242 19.81 20.28 0.65
CA ASN A 242 21.08 20.84 1.05
C ASN A 242 21.52 21.89 0.02
N LYS A 243 21.69 23.15 0.44
CA LYS A 243 22.03 24.27 -0.46
C LYS A 243 23.36 24.09 -1.20
N THR A 244 24.27 23.26 -0.69
CA THR A 244 25.60 23.06 -1.27
C THR A 244 25.63 21.87 -2.22
N THR A 245 25.01 20.75 -1.86
CA THR A 245 25.07 19.50 -2.65
C THR A 245 23.80 19.22 -3.46
N ASN A 246 22.71 19.93 -3.18
CA ASN A 246 21.34 19.65 -3.64
C ASN A 246 20.78 18.28 -3.19
N ASP A 247 21.46 17.60 -2.26
CA ASP A 247 20.96 16.34 -1.70
C ASP A 247 19.81 16.59 -0.72
N LEU A 248 18.85 15.68 -0.68
CA LEU A 248 17.80 15.67 0.33
C LEU A 248 18.34 15.14 1.65
N ILE A 249 18.32 16.00 2.68
CA ILE A 249 18.80 15.69 4.03
C ILE A 249 17.68 15.77 5.07
N PRO A 250 17.76 15.00 6.17
CA PRO A 250 16.78 15.03 7.26
C PRO A 250 16.62 16.42 7.90
N ASP A 251 15.38 16.89 7.98
CA ASP A 251 15.01 18.11 8.69
C ASP A 251 14.34 17.79 10.04
N TYR A 252 14.96 18.27 11.11
CA TYR A 252 14.47 18.12 12.48
C TYR A 252 13.84 19.41 13.01
N SER A 253 13.57 20.40 12.16
CA SER A 253 12.84 21.61 12.55
C SER A 253 11.44 21.23 13.08
N THR A 254 10.78 20.29 12.41
CA THR A 254 9.49 19.70 12.78
C THR A 254 9.62 18.22 13.13
N LEU A 255 8.53 17.65 13.67
CA LEU A 255 8.41 16.22 13.94
C LEU A 255 7.11 15.74 13.29
N GLU A 256 7.17 14.67 12.51
CA GLU A 256 5.99 14.09 11.87
C GLU A 256 5.16 13.23 12.83
N ASN A 257 5.78 12.74 13.90
CA ASN A 257 5.11 11.91 14.87
C ASN A 257 4.63 12.71 16.09
N ASP A 258 3.31 12.75 16.27
CA ASP A 258 2.66 13.48 17.37
C ASP A 258 3.19 13.08 18.75
N TYR A 259 3.46 11.78 19.01
CA TYR A 259 3.95 11.37 20.33
C TYR A 259 5.38 11.85 20.59
N HIS A 260 6.24 11.94 19.55
CA HIS A 260 7.54 12.60 19.69
C HIS A 260 7.37 14.07 20.09
N GLY A 261 6.40 14.76 19.46
CA GLY A 261 6.07 16.14 19.77
C GLY A 261 5.66 16.33 21.23
N VAL A 262 4.78 15.45 21.73
CA VAL A 262 4.32 15.47 23.13
C VAL A 262 5.48 15.24 24.10
N ILE A 263 6.37 14.27 23.84
CA ILE A 263 7.55 14.00 24.69
C ILE A 263 8.44 15.24 24.80
N VAL A 264 8.81 15.83 23.65
CA VAL A 264 9.68 17.00 23.61
C VAL A 264 9.03 18.20 24.29
N ALA A 265 7.73 18.43 24.05
CA ALA A 265 6.98 19.53 24.67
C ALA A 265 6.87 19.36 26.19
N GLY A 266 6.62 18.14 26.67
CA GLY A 266 6.57 17.83 28.10
C GLY A 266 7.90 18.13 28.81
N LEU A 267 9.02 17.67 28.23
CA LEU A 267 10.35 17.95 28.76
C LEU A 267 10.66 19.45 28.75
N LYS A 268 10.38 20.15 27.65
CA LYS A 268 10.58 21.62 27.57
C LYS A 268 9.79 22.34 28.65
N THR A 269 8.53 21.96 28.85
CA THR A 269 7.67 22.58 29.86
C THR A 269 8.20 22.33 31.27
N HIS A 270 8.64 21.11 31.57
CA HIS A 270 9.26 20.78 32.85
C HIS A 270 10.50 21.65 33.13
N PHE A 271 11.44 21.69 32.20
CA PHE A 271 12.70 22.41 32.38
C PHE A 271 12.55 23.93 32.41
N LEU A 272 11.53 24.47 31.72
CA LEU A 272 11.15 25.87 31.87
C LEU A 272 10.61 26.15 33.29
N ALA A 273 9.76 25.26 33.82
CA ALA A 273 9.18 25.42 35.16
C ALA A 273 10.22 25.31 36.29
N THR A 274 11.30 24.56 36.07
CA THR A 274 12.40 24.42 37.03
C THR A 274 13.54 25.43 36.81
N GLU A 275 13.33 26.44 35.96
CA GLU A 275 14.34 27.44 35.57
C GLU A 275 15.67 26.84 35.04
N ASN A 276 15.61 25.59 34.56
CA ASN A 276 16.75 24.83 34.03
C ASN A 276 16.55 24.56 32.54
N ALA A 277 16.44 25.61 31.74
CA ALA A 277 16.11 25.52 30.33
C ALA A 277 17.12 24.70 29.49
N GLN A 278 18.32 24.44 30.02
CA GLN A 278 19.40 23.69 29.38
C GLN A 278 20.05 22.72 30.38
N PRO A 279 19.41 21.56 30.65
CA PRO A 279 19.93 20.57 31.58
C PRO A 279 21.25 19.96 31.09
N THR A 280 22.09 19.55 32.04
CA THR A 280 23.39 18.88 31.79
C THR A 280 23.35 17.40 32.18
N ASP A 281 22.16 16.88 32.48
CA ASP A 281 22.00 15.52 32.99
C ASP A 281 22.25 14.47 31.90
N ASN A 282 22.53 13.24 32.36
CA ASN A 282 22.61 12.07 31.48
C ASN A 282 21.22 11.51 31.23
N TRP A 283 20.85 11.38 29.97
CA TRP A 283 19.57 10.88 29.53
C TRP A 283 19.74 9.54 28.84
N LEU A 284 18.77 8.65 29.07
CA LEU A 284 18.69 7.34 28.46
C LEU A 284 17.43 7.27 27.61
N LEU A 285 17.59 6.84 26.35
CA LEU A 285 16.50 6.57 25.43
C LEU A 285 16.56 5.11 25.01
N ILE A 286 15.57 4.32 25.42
CA ILE A 286 15.45 2.91 25.07
C ILE A 286 14.53 2.80 23.85
N GLY A 287 15.04 2.22 22.76
CA GLY A 287 14.42 2.16 21.45
C GLY A 287 14.83 3.34 20.57
N LEU A 288 15.98 3.22 19.89
CA LEU A 288 16.50 4.25 19.00
C LEU A 288 15.64 4.41 17.74
N GLY A 289 15.24 3.29 17.12
CA GLY A 289 14.57 3.28 15.82
C GLY A 289 15.38 4.04 14.77
N GLY A 290 14.73 4.90 13.98
CA GLY A 290 15.42 5.80 13.05
C GLY A 290 16.16 6.98 13.72
N GLY A 291 16.20 7.08 15.05
CA GLY A 291 16.93 8.14 15.77
C GLY A 291 16.29 9.54 15.68
N VAL A 292 15.05 9.64 15.17
CA VAL A 292 14.37 10.93 14.95
C VAL A 292 14.14 11.69 16.26
N LEU A 293 13.59 11.01 17.27
CA LEU A 293 13.39 11.60 18.59
C LEU A 293 14.73 11.95 19.25
N THR A 294 15.71 11.05 19.19
CA THR A 294 17.05 11.24 19.75
C THR A 294 17.69 12.54 19.26
N MET A 295 17.73 12.75 17.95
CA MET A 295 18.27 13.97 17.37
C MET A 295 17.44 15.21 17.69
N LYS A 296 16.12 15.09 17.79
CA LYS A 296 15.28 16.23 18.22
C LYS A 296 15.55 16.63 19.67
N LEU A 297 15.79 15.68 20.56
CA LEU A 297 16.13 15.93 21.96
C LEU A 297 17.51 16.60 22.05
N ILE A 298 18.53 16.07 21.36
CA ILE A 298 19.88 16.66 21.31
C ILE A 298 19.82 18.11 20.81
N ARG A 299 19.08 18.37 19.73
CA ARG A 299 18.94 19.74 19.19
C ARG A 299 18.15 20.67 20.12
N SER A 300 17.24 20.13 20.93
CA SER A 300 16.44 20.93 21.86
C SER A 300 17.17 21.21 23.18
N PHE A 301 18.06 20.30 23.58
CA PHE A 301 18.79 20.33 24.84
C PHE A 301 20.29 20.02 24.59
N PRO A 302 21.02 20.89 23.87
CA PRO A 302 22.41 20.63 23.45
C PRO A 302 23.42 20.43 24.59
N LYS A 303 23.05 20.75 25.84
CA LYS A 303 23.91 20.50 27.01
C LYS A 303 23.67 19.16 27.70
N ALA A 304 22.57 18.47 27.37
CA ALA A 304 22.26 17.16 27.94
C ALA A 304 23.06 16.07 27.23
N HIS A 305 23.43 15.03 27.96
CA HIS A 305 24.16 13.89 27.41
C HIS A 305 23.20 12.74 27.13
N LEU A 306 22.88 12.50 25.86
CA LEU A 306 21.89 11.48 25.48
C LEU A 306 22.56 10.18 25.02
N THR A 307 22.21 9.08 25.68
CA THR A 307 22.54 7.71 25.27
C THR A 307 21.30 7.03 24.70
N GLY A 308 21.36 6.58 23.45
CA GLY A 308 20.33 5.76 22.81
C GLY A 308 20.70 4.28 22.85
N ILE A 309 19.75 3.44 23.24
CA ILE A 309 19.88 1.97 23.22
C ILE A 309 18.92 1.40 22.19
N ASP A 310 19.38 0.47 21.36
CA ASP A 310 18.52 -0.34 20.51
C ASP A 310 18.99 -1.80 20.53
N ILE A 311 18.05 -2.74 20.49
CA ILE A 311 18.37 -4.18 20.48
C ILE A 311 18.97 -4.61 19.14
N ASP A 312 18.66 -3.88 18.07
CA ASP A 312 19.11 -4.21 16.72
C ASP A 312 20.20 -3.24 16.25
N SER A 313 21.40 -3.79 16.01
CA SER A 313 22.53 -3.05 15.45
C SER A 313 22.21 -2.39 14.10
N GLU A 314 21.29 -2.95 13.31
CA GLU A 314 20.87 -2.34 12.06
C GLU A 314 20.12 -1.02 12.28
N MET A 315 19.38 -0.87 13.38
CA MET A 315 18.70 0.39 13.69
C MET A 315 19.70 1.52 13.94
N VAL A 316 20.81 1.22 14.65
CA VAL A 316 21.89 2.18 14.85
C VAL A 316 22.51 2.61 13.51
N ARG A 317 22.76 1.66 12.61
CA ARG A 317 23.28 1.97 11.27
C ARG A 317 22.29 2.81 10.46
N ILE A 318 21.03 2.41 10.40
CA ILE A 318 19.97 3.10 9.65
C ILE A 318 19.79 4.53 10.17
N ALA A 319 19.76 4.73 11.48
CA ALA A 319 19.63 6.03 12.09
C ALA A 319 20.77 6.98 11.64
N LYS A 320 22.01 6.49 11.59
CA LYS A 320 23.18 7.26 11.12
C LYS A 320 23.14 7.50 9.61
N THR A 321 23.02 6.44 8.82
CA THR A 321 23.14 6.49 7.36
C THR A 321 21.99 7.23 6.70
N TRP A 322 20.75 6.98 7.14
CA TRP A 322 19.56 7.44 6.44
C TRP A 322 18.80 8.52 7.18
N PHE A 323 18.85 8.53 8.50
CA PHE A 323 18.11 9.53 9.26
C PHE A 323 19.00 10.65 9.77
N GLY A 324 20.34 10.59 9.63
CA GLY A 324 21.23 11.70 9.96
C GLY A 324 21.54 11.82 11.46
N LEU A 325 21.46 10.72 12.20
CA LEU A 325 21.93 10.64 13.58
C LEU A 325 23.42 10.96 13.65
N ASP A 326 23.77 11.97 14.44
CA ASP A 326 25.15 12.42 14.65
C ASP A 326 25.73 11.74 15.89
N ASP A 327 26.63 10.77 15.67
CA ASP A 327 27.26 9.98 16.73
C ASP A 327 28.39 10.72 17.47
N THR A 328 28.69 11.95 17.08
CA THR A 328 29.51 12.85 17.90
C THR A 328 28.70 13.51 19.02
N LEU A 329 27.37 13.54 18.88
CA LEU A 329 26.44 14.18 19.82
C LEU A 329 25.67 13.18 20.67
N THR A 330 25.75 11.88 20.38
CA THR A 330 25.05 10.82 21.11
C THR A 330 25.89 9.56 21.24
N THR A 331 25.74 8.87 22.36
CA THR A 331 26.25 7.51 22.53
C THR A 331 25.18 6.52 22.10
N CYS A 332 25.49 5.60 21.19
CA CYS A 332 24.59 4.52 20.80
C CYS A 332 25.11 3.18 21.32
N ILE A 333 24.26 2.42 22.01
CA ILE A 333 24.57 1.09 22.54
C ILE A 333 23.61 0.08 21.91
N VAL A 334 24.15 -1.08 21.53
CA VAL A 334 23.33 -2.22 21.07
C VAL A 334 23.12 -3.15 22.26
N ASP A 335 21.93 -3.13 22.85
CA ASP A 335 21.56 -3.92 24.02
C ASP A 335 20.04 -4.07 24.13
N ASP A 336 19.54 -5.01 24.94
CA ASP A 336 18.10 -5.24 25.13
C ASP A 336 17.41 -4.23 26.07
N GLY A 337 18.18 -3.40 26.78
CA GLY A 337 17.70 -2.21 27.50
C GLY A 337 17.95 -2.22 29.00
#